data_AF-A0A958FIX7-F1
#
_entry.id   AF-A0A958FIX7-F1
#
_cell.length_a   1.000
_cell.length_b   1.000
_cell.length_c   1.000
_cell.angle_alpha   90.00
_cell.angle_beta   90.00
_cell.angle_gamma   90.00
#
_symmetry.space_group_name_H-M   'P 1'
#
loop_
_entity.id
_entity.type
_entity.pdbx_description
1 polymer ?
#
loop_
_entity_poly.entity_id
_entity_poly.type
_entity_poly.pdbx_seq_one_letter_code
_entity_poly.pdbx_strand_id
1 'polypeptide(L)'
;EQAEWGYGKEYFAKGDLDAVFAFPLYMAVGRFNKQDLMNKIDSTFLSTPAGKHQLVFIENHDTDRFASVVAENPGKLRVGAALNILLKGIPSIYYGQELGMKGVKQEWGPTDANDILRREAFEWYQTVDGPGMALWYRDSGPWWDLTNLRDDDGISLEEQQATPGSLWQFYRQLLTLRREHAAL
;
A
#
# COMPACT_ATOMS: atom_id res chain seq x y z
N GLU A 1 4.60 16.04 8.59
CA GLU A 1 3.95 15.18 7.57
C GLU A 1 2.69 15.80 7.02
N GLN A 2 2.20 15.34 5.85
CA GLN A 2 0.94 15.83 5.27
C GLN A 2 -0.24 15.74 6.26
N ALA A 3 -0.24 14.75 7.17
CA ALA A 3 -1.22 14.64 8.24
C ALA A 3 -1.29 15.86 9.18
N GLU A 4 -0.20 16.63 9.33
CA GLU A 4 -0.13 17.78 10.24
C GLU A 4 -0.70 19.08 9.63
N TRP A 5 -0.91 19.11 8.32
CA TRP A 5 -1.38 20.29 7.56
C TRP A 5 -2.67 20.01 6.77
N GLY A 6 -3.40 18.96 7.18
CA GLY A 6 -4.63 18.51 6.55
C GLY A 6 -4.44 17.77 5.23
N TYR A 7 -5.52 17.57 4.48
CA TYR A 7 -5.53 16.65 3.33
C TYR A 7 -5.05 17.27 2.00
N GLY A 8 -3.96 18.04 2.00
CA GLY A 8 -3.27 18.45 0.77
C GLY A 8 -3.63 19.81 0.16
N LYS A 9 -4.81 20.39 0.47
CA LYS A 9 -5.25 21.67 -0.14
C LYS A 9 -4.27 22.83 0.12
N GLU A 10 -3.78 22.94 1.35
CA GLU A 10 -2.84 24.01 1.70
C GLU A 10 -1.47 23.81 1.05
N TYR A 11 -1.06 22.57 0.82
CA TYR A 11 0.19 22.28 0.09
C TYR A 11 0.14 22.76 -1.34
N PHE A 12 -1.01 22.63 -2.01
CA PHE A 12 -1.20 23.24 -3.33
C PHE A 12 -1.23 24.77 -3.26
N ALA A 13 -2.03 25.34 -2.35
CA ALA A 13 -2.30 26.78 -2.32
C ALA A 13 -1.16 27.64 -1.74
N LYS A 14 -0.44 27.11 -0.74
CA LYS A 14 0.62 27.84 -0.01
C LYS A 14 2.00 27.29 -0.30
N GLY A 15 2.12 25.98 -0.51
CA GLY A 15 3.40 25.31 -0.77
C GLY A 15 3.76 25.18 -2.24
N ASP A 16 2.83 25.48 -3.16
CA ASP A 16 2.95 25.30 -4.60
C ASP A 16 3.46 23.92 -5.04
N LEU A 17 3.19 22.88 -4.24
CA LEU A 17 3.61 21.52 -4.58
C LEU A 17 2.89 21.03 -5.84
N ASP A 18 3.57 20.24 -6.67
CA ASP A 18 2.99 19.67 -7.88
C ASP A 18 2.11 18.44 -7.62
N ALA A 19 2.40 17.72 -6.53
CA ALA A 19 1.63 16.55 -6.12
C ALA A 19 1.52 16.42 -4.60
N VAL A 20 0.43 15.82 -4.14
CA VAL A 20 0.18 15.48 -2.72
C VAL A 20 -0.41 14.09 -2.60
N PHE A 21 -0.25 13.43 -1.45
CA PHE A 21 -0.88 12.13 -1.22
C PHE A 21 -2.40 12.25 -1.07
N ALA A 22 -3.11 11.35 -1.73
CA ALA A 22 -4.57 11.29 -1.70
C ALA A 22 -5.10 10.58 -0.45
N PHE A 23 -4.76 11.08 0.74
CA PHE A 23 -5.22 10.52 2.03
C PHE A 23 -6.74 10.27 2.13
N PRO A 24 -7.62 11.16 1.60
CA PRO A 24 -9.05 10.88 1.58
C PRO A 24 -9.43 9.62 0.78
N LEU A 25 -8.72 9.34 -0.33
CA LEU A 25 -8.92 8.12 -1.12
C LEU A 25 -8.38 6.90 -0.38
N TYR A 26 -7.16 6.98 0.18
CA TYR A 26 -6.58 5.93 1.02
C TYR A 26 -7.58 5.46 2.09
N MET A 27 -8.14 6.40 2.87
CA MET A 27 -9.12 6.06 3.91
C MET A 27 -10.41 5.43 3.35
N ALA A 28 -10.92 5.95 2.24
CA ALA A 28 -12.15 5.44 1.64
C ALA A 28 -11.99 4.03 1.05
N VAL A 29 -10.85 3.76 0.41
CA VAL A 29 -10.53 2.43 -0.15
C VAL A 29 -10.47 1.40 0.98
N GLY A 30 -9.80 1.70 2.10
CA GLY A 30 -9.70 0.79 3.25
C GLY A 30 -11.06 0.45 3.88
N ARG A 31 -12.04 1.36 3.85
CA ARG A 31 -13.38 1.15 4.43
C ARG A 31 -14.28 0.25 3.60
N PHE A 32 -14.02 0.08 2.31
CA PHE A 32 -14.89 -0.67 1.38
C PHE A 32 -16.36 -0.23 1.42
N ASN A 33 -16.62 1.06 1.64
CA ASN A 33 -17.95 1.65 1.55
C ASN A 33 -18.14 2.33 0.19
N LYS A 34 -19.06 1.83 -0.64
CA LYS A 34 -19.28 2.31 -2.01
C LYS A 34 -19.59 3.82 -2.07
N GLN A 35 -20.48 4.31 -1.22
CA GLN A 35 -20.91 5.71 -1.26
C GLN A 35 -19.78 6.64 -0.80
N ASP A 36 -19.05 6.27 0.27
CA ASP A 36 -17.88 7.03 0.73
C ASP A 36 -16.81 7.08 -0.36
N LEU A 37 -16.51 5.94 -0.99
CA LEU A 37 -15.53 5.86 -2.08
C LEU A 37 -15.89 6.78 -3.25
N MET A 38 -17.12 6.74 -3.74
CA MET A 38 -17.58 7.62 -4.82
C MET A 38 -17.43 9.10 -4.43
N ASN A 39 -17.90 9.46 -3.24
CA ASN A 39 -17.81 10.83 -2.75
C ASN A 39 -16.35 11.31 -2.61
N LYS A 40 -15.44 10.44 -2.15
CA LYS A 40 -14.02 10.78 -2.01
C LYS A 40 -13.29 10.85 -3.33
N ILE A 41 -13.63 10.01 -4.31
CA ILE A 41 -13.13 10.12 -5.69
C ILE A 41 -13.48 11.49 -6.25
N ASP A 42 -14.77 11.85 -6.24
CA ASP A 42 -15.25 13.11 -6.81
C ASP A 42 -14.62 14.32 -6.11
N SER A 43 -14.71 14.37 -4.77
CA SER A 43 -14.19 15.50 -4.01
C SER A 43 -12.67 15.66 -4.11
N THR A 44 -11.91 14.56 -4.19
CA THR A 44 -10.45 14.61 -4.34
C THR A 44 -10.07 15.22 -5.69
N PHE A 45 -10.65 14.73 -6.78
CA PHE A 45 -10.27 15.21 -8.12
C PHE A 45 -10.85 16.58 -8.47
N LEU A 46 -12.05 16.92 -7.98
CA LEU A 46 -12.62 18.26 -8.15
C LEU A 46 -11.83 19.33 -7.38
N SER A 47 -11.21 18.97 -6.27
CA SER A 47 -10.41 19.91 -5.48
C SER A 47 -8.93 19.97 -5.86
N THR A 48 -8.49 19.15 -6.82
CA THR A 48 -7.12 19.17 -7.33
C THR A 48 -7.01 20.27 -8.39
N PRO A 49 -6.16 21.30 -8.21
CA PRO A 49 -6.01 22.37 -9.20
C PRO A 49 -5.51 21.87 -10.56
N ALA A 50 -5.78 22.63 -11.61
CA ALA A 50 -5.25 22.36 -12.95
C ALA A 50 -3.71 22.31 -12.92
N GLY A 51 -3.12 21.29 -13.57
CA GLY A 51 -1.67 21.08 -13.59
C GLY A 51 -1.08 20.48 -12.32
N LYS A 52 -1.89 20.19 -11.29
CA LYS A 52 -1.47 19.54 -10.05
C LYS A 52 -1.99 18.10 -9.99
N HIS A 53 -1.35 17.27 -9.18
CA HIS A 53 -1.54 15.82 -9.18
C HIS A 53 -1.82 15.25 -7.78
N GLN A 54 -2.50 14.10 -7.77
CA GLN A 54 -2.71 13.30 -6.57
C GLN A 54 -1.85 12.04 -6.67
N LEU A 55 -1.07 11.75 -5.64
CA LEU A 55 -0.43 10.46 -5.45
C LEU A 55 -1.49 9.52 -4.85
N VAL A 56 -2.04 8.63 -5.67
CA VAL A 56 -3.03 7.65 -5.24
C VAL A 56 -2.28 6.49 -4.60
N PHE A 57 -2.65 6.12 -3.39
CA PHE A 57 -2.00 5.03 -2.65
C PHE A 57 -3.03 4.33 -1.76
N ILE A 58 -2.73 3.09 -1.37
CA ILE A 58 -3.56 2.30 -0.44
C ILE A 58 -2.78 1.84 0.79
N GLU A 59 -1.45 1.93 0.75
CA GLU A 59 -0.55 1.75 1.89
C GLU A 59 0.79 2.47 1.63
N ASN A 60 1.54 2.75 2.70
CA ASN A 60 2.92 3.20 2.69
C ASN A 60 3.60 2.78 4.02
N HIS A 61 4.82 3.27 4.27
CA HIS A 61 5.58 2.94 5.49
C HIS A 61 4.96 3.40 6.83
N ASP A 62 3.96 4.28 6.82
CA ASP A 62 3.31 4.86 8.00
C ASP A 62 1.85 4.42 8.17
N THR A 63 1.39 3.51 7.31
CA THR A 63 0.05 2.91 7.40
C THR A 63 0.16 1.43 7.69
N ASP A 64 -0.87 0.85 8.28
CA ASP A 64 -1.00 -0.60 8.29
C ASP A 64 -1.03 -1.12 6.86
N ARG A 65 -0.55 -2.36 6.67
CA ARG A 65 -0.60 -3.02 5.36
C ARG A 65 -2.04 -3.21 4.94
N PHE A 66 -2.34 -2.91 3.69
CA PHE A 66 -3.68 -2.99 3.12
C PHE A 66 -4.25 -4.41 3.24
N ALA A 67 -3.40 -5.44 3.09
CA ALA A 67 -3.80 -6.83 3.31
C ALA A 67 -4.38 -7.06 4.72
N SER A 68 -3.75 -6.50 5.76
CA SER A 68 -4.27 -6.57 7.13
C SER A 68 -5.55 -5.74 7.29
N VAL A 69 -5.61 -4.54 6.71
CA VAL A 69 -6.81 -3.67 6.76
C VAL A 69 -8.05 -4.36 6.18
N VAL A 70 -7.88 -5.14 5.11
CA VAL A 70 -8.99 -5.84 4.43
C VAL A 70 -9.20 -7.28 4.88
N ALA A 71 -8.55 -7.69 5.97
CA ALA A 71 -8.58 -9.04 6.52
C ALA A 71 -8.24 -10.11 5.46
N GLU A 72 -7.16 -9.87 4.71
CA GLU A 72 -6.58 -10.78 3.72
C GLU A 72 -7.56 -11.22 2.61
N ASN A 73 -8.67 -10.49 2.44
CA ASN A 73 -9.70 -10.88 1.49
C ASN A 73 -9.18 -10.75 0.04
N PRO A 74 -9.08 -11.86 -0.74
CA PRO A 74 -8.47 -11.83 -2.06
C PRO A 74 -9.18 -10.91 -3.06
N GLY A 75 -10.51 -10.80 -2.95
CA GLY A 75 -11.30 -9.90 -3.79
C GLY A 75 -11.00 -8.45 -3.47
N LYS A 76 -10.93 -8.09 -2.18
CA LYS A 76 -10.60 -6.74 -1.73
C LYS A 76 -9.17 -6.33 -2.09
N LEU A 77 -8.20 -7.24 -1.98
CA LEU A 77 -6.82 -7.00 -2.42
C LEU A 77 -6.75 -6.59 -3.89
N ARG A 78 -7.45 -7.31 -4.77
CA ARG A 78 -7.53 -6.99 -6.21
C ARG A 78 -8.27 -5.68 -6.47
N VAL A 79 -9.38 -5.43 -5.79
CA VAL A 79 -10.12 -4.17 -5.92
C VAL A 79 -9.25 -2.98 -5.48
N GLY A 80 -8.53 -3.11 -4.36
CA GLY A 80 -7.60 -2.09 -3.90
C GLY A 80 -6.48 -1.82 -4.90
N ALA A 81 -5.87 -2.87 -5.46
CA ALA A 81 -4.86 -2.76 -6.51
C ALA A 81 -5.39 -2.03 -7.75
N ALA A 82 -6.60 -2.40 -8.21
CA ALA A 82 -7.24 -1.77 -9.36
C ALA A 82 -7.56 -0.29 -9.09
N LEU A 83 -8.07 0.05 -7.91
CA LEU A 83 -8.32 1.45 -7.52
C LEU A 83 -7.02 2.25 -7.41
N ASN A 84 -5.95 1.67 -6.86
CA ASN A 84 -4.65 2.34 -6.78
C ASN A 84 -4.11 2.65 -8.19
N ILE A 85 -4.11 1.64 -9.08
CA ILE A 85 -3.44 1.74 -10.38
C ILE A 85 -4.29 2.43 -11.44
N LEU A 86 -5.62 2.30 -11.41
CA LEU A 86 -6.49 2.74 -12.52
C LEU A 86 -7.25 4.05 -12.26
N LEU A 87 -7.28 4.55 -11.01
CA LEU A 87 -7.85 5.87 -10.76
C LEU A 87 -6.97 6.97 -11.37
N LYS A 88 -7.59 8.11 -11.68
CA LYS A 88 -6.88 9.32 -12.11
C LYS A 88 -5.80 9.68 -11.08
N GLY A 89 -4.63 10.10 -11.56
CA GLY A 89 -3.51 10.49 -10.69
C GLY A 89 -2.29 9.60 -10.91
N ILE A 90 -1.31 9.75 -10.02
CA ILE A 90 -0.05 9.02 -10.07
C ILE A 90 -0.16 7.87 -9.06
N PRO A 91 -0.15 6.60 -9.52
CA PRO A 91 -0.20 5.48 -8.60
C PRO A 91 1.10 5.38 -7.80
N SER A 92 0.97 5.21 -6.49
CA SER A 92 2.05 4.96 -5.55
C SER A 92 1.85 3.57 -4.95
N ILE A 93 2.82 2.70 -5.21
CA ILE A 93 2.83 1.31 -4.75
C ILE A 93 3.95 1.17 -3.73
N TYR A 94 3.62 0.69 -2.54
CA TYR A 94 4.59 0.37 -1.51
C TYR A 94 5.06 -1.08 -1.67
N TYR A 95 6.33 -1.37 -1.34
CA TYR A 95 6.90 -2.70 -1.57
C TYR A 95 6.09 -3.78 -0.85
N GLY A 96 5.80 -4.90 -1.50
CA GLY A 96 5.06 -6.00 -0.88
C GLY A 96 3.55 -5.85 -0.93
N GLN A 97 3.02 -4.66 -1.26
CA GLN A 97 1.60 -4.46 -1.54
C GLN A 97 1.12 -5.38 -2.67
N GLU A 98 1.99 -5.65 -3.64
CA GLU A 98 1.76 -6.52 -4.79
C GLU A 98 1.79 -8.01 -4.43
N LEU A 99 2.41 -8.37 -3.32
CA LEU A 99 2.41 -9.72 -2.76
C LEU A 99 1.27 -9.93 -1.76
N GLY A 100 0.74 -8.83 -1.20
CA GLY A 100 -0.23 -8.89 -0.11
C GLY A 100 0.43 -9.08 1.25
N MET A 101 1.65 -8.55 1.42
CA MET A 101 2.36 -8.55 2.71
C MET A 101 1.49 -7.94 3.81
N LYS A 102 1.61 -8.49 5.01
CA LYS A 102 0.80 -8.15 6.20
C LYS A 102 1.59 -7.31 7.18
N GLY A 103 0.87 -6.64 8.08
CA GLY A 103 1.49 -5.77 9.08
C GLY A 103 0.53 -4.77 9.67
N VAL A 104 0.50 -4.70 11.01
CA VAL A 104 -0.26 -3.71 11.78
C VAL A 104 0.67 -3.11 12.83
N LYS A 105 0.64 -1.79 12.96
CA LYS A 105 1.41 -1.08 13.99
C LYS A 105 1.05 -1.60 15.38
N GLN A 106 2.07 -1.78 16.23
CA GLN A 106 1.92 -2.16 17.64
C GLN A 106 2.22 -0.98 18.56
N GLU A 107 2.00 -1.16 19.86
CA GLU A 107 2.23 -0.12 20.86
C GLU A 107 3.01 -0.69 22.07
N TRP A 108 4.32 -0.86 21.90
CA TRP A 108 5.26 -1.33 22.94
C TRP A 108 5.91 -0.19 23.73
N GLY A 109 5.42 1.06 23.57
CA GLY A 109 5.97 2.25 24.20
C GLY A 109 6.46 3.29 23.17
N PRO A 110 7.22 4.32 23.59
CA PRO A 110 7.70 5.38 22.71
C PRO A 110 8.91 4.92 21.88
N THR A 111 8.68 4.01 20.92
CA THR A 111 9.71 3.40 20.08
C THR A 111 9.23 3.25 18.64
N ASP A 112 10.15 3.45 17.68
CA ASP A 112 9.92 3.17 16.26
C ASP A 112 9.75 1.66 15.99
N ALA A 113 10.16 0.82 16.94
CA ALA A 113 9.99 -0.62 16.82
C ALA A 113 8.52 -1.03 16.64
N ASN A 114 7.58 -0.20 17.12
CA ASN A 114 6.14 -0.31 16.91
C ASN A 114 5.74 -0.50 15.44
N ASP A 115 6.57 0.00 14.51
CA ASP A 115 6.31 -0.04 13.08
C ASP A 115 6.96 -1.24 12.37
N ILE A 116 7.76 -2.06 13.07
CA ILE A 116 8.50 -3.16 12.44
C ILE A 116 7.56 -4.10 11.69
N LEU A 117 6.40 -4.46 12.25
CA LEU A 117 5.45 -5.38 11.59
C LEU A 117 4.90 -4.84 10.27
N ARG A 118 4.85 -3.53 10.05
CA ARG A 118 4.45 -2.93 8.76
C ARG A 118 5.64 -2.57 7.85
N ARG A 119 6.87 -2.75 8.36
CA ARG A 119 8.16 -2.46 7.69
C ARG A 119 9.07 -3.69 7.64
N GLU A 120 8.49 -4.89 7.72
CA GLU A 120 9.23 -6.16 7.64
C GLU A 120 9.97 -6.29 6.31
N ALA A 121 11.02 -7.11 6.28
CA ALA A 121 11.77 -7.38 5.07
C ALA A 121 10.85 -7.86 3.93
N PHE A 122 11.09 -7.39 2.70
CA PHE A 122 10.36 -7.87 1.53
C PHE A 122 10.55 -9.40 1.38
N GLU A 123 9.45 -10.12 1.14
CA GLU A 123 9.42 -11.58 1.02
C GLU A 123 9.87 -12.03 -0.38
N TRP A 124 11.18 -12.14 -0.56
CA TRP A 124 11.77 -12.52 -1.85
C TRP A 124 11.60 -14.01 -2.20
N TYR A 125 11.72 -14.88 -1.19
CA TYR A 125 11.84 -16.32 -1.34
C TYR A 125 10.72 -17.06 -0.60
N GLN A 126 10.45 -18.29 -1.01
CA GLN A 126 9.49 -19.18 -0.32
C GLN A 126 9.87 -19.45 1.14
N THR A 127 11.15 -19.29 1.49
CA THR A 127 11.66 -19.47 2.86
C THR A 127 12.13 -18.15 3.47
N VAL A 128 11.85 -17.92 4.74
CA VAL A 128 12.25 -16.74 5.52
C VAL A 128 13.77 -16.56 5.53
N ASP A 129 14.53 -17.65 5.57
CA ASP A 129 16.00 -17.66 5.63
C ASP A 129 16.69 -17.59 4.26
N GLY A 130 16.00 -17.08 3.24
CA GLY A 130 16.58 -16.89 1.91
C GLY A 130 17.82 -15.96 1.92
N PRO A 131 18.74 -16.12 0.96
CA PRO A 131 20.00 -15.39 0.94
C PRO A 131 19.76 -13.88 0.73
N GLY A 132 20.29 -13.06 1.64
CA GLY A 132 20.22 -11.59 1.57
C GLY A 132 18.98 -10.97 2.20
N MET A 133 18.13 -11.75 2.88
CA MET A 133 16.97 -11.23 3.61
C MET A 133 17.39 -10.22 4.69
N ALA A 134 16.69 -9.08 4.75
CA ALA A 134 17.02 -7.95 5.63
C ALA A 134 16.48 -8.12 7.06
N LEU A 135 16.92 -9.17 7.75
CA LEU A 135 16.37 -9.61 9.04
C LEU A 135 17.15 -9.09 10.25
N TRP A 136 17.61 -7.83 10.19
CA TRP A 136 18.38 -7.19 11.27
C TRP A 136 17.59 -7.06 12.59
N TYR A 137 16.27 -7.18 12.55
CA TYR A 137 15.35 -7.15 13.68
C TYR A 137 14.99 -8.54 14.23
N ARG A 138 15.61 -9.60 13.71
CA ARG A 138 15.42 -10.97 14.19
C ARG A 138 15.90 -11.12 15.63
N ASP A 139 15.12 -11.83 16.44
CA ASP A 139 15.41 -12.16 17.84
C ASP A 139 15.81 -10.96 18.72
N SER A 140 15.38 -9.73 18.33
CA SER A 140 15.78 -8.50 19.01
C SER A 140 14.67 -7.84 19.84
N GLY A 141 13.46 -8.38 19.81
CA GLY A 141 12.33 -7.88 20.60
C GLY A 141 10.98 -8.52 20.23
N PRO A 142 9.88 -8.07 20.87
CA PRO A 142 8.55 -8.68 20.71
C PRO A 142 7.97 -8.61 19.29
N TRP A 143 8.51 -7.75 18.43
CA TRP A 143 8.17 -7.69 17.02
C TRP A 143 8.58 -8.95 16.25
N TRP A 144 9.64 -9.64 16.67
CA TRP A 144 10.04 -10.89 16.03
C TRP A 144 9.06 -12.02 16.39
N ASP A 145 8.62 -12.07 17.65
CA ASP A 145 7.61 -13.04 18.11
C ASP A 145 6.27 -12.90 17.37
N LEU A 146 5.98 -11.71 16.86
CA LEU A 146 4.76 -11.35 16.12
C LEU A 146 4.99 -11.18 14.62
N THR A 147 6.16 -11.58 14.09
CA THR A 147 6.50 -11.41 12.67
C THR A 147 5.46 -12.05 11.76
N ASN A 148 5.18 -11.46 10.60
CA ASN A 148 4.30 -12.07 9.59
C ASN A 148 5.05 -13.01 8.64
N LEU A 149 6.38 -12.98 8.62
CA LEU A 149 7.21 -13.79 7.72
C LEU A 149 7.00 -15.28 7.99
N ARG A 150 6.60 -16.05 6.99
CA ARG A 150 6.40 -17.50 7.09
C ARG A 150 6.99 -18.22 5.89
N ASP A 151 7.45 -19.45 6.12
CA ASP A 151 7.80 -20.34 5.02
C ASP A 151 6.51 -20.87 4.38
N ASP A 152 6.49 -20.95 3.05
CA ASP A 152 5.45 -21.67 2.27
C ASP A 152 4.00 -21.21 2.56
N ASP A 153 3.79 -19.89 2.72
CA ASP A 153 2.46 -19.33 2.99
C ASP A 153 1.80 -18.66 1.77
N GLY A 154 2.48 -18.69 0.61
CA GLY A 154 2.03 -18.08 -0.63
C GLY A 154 2.27 -16.57 -0.74
N ILE A 155 2.94 -15.95 0.24
CA ILE A 155 3.26 -14.52 0.29
C ILE A 155 4.76 -14.30 0.10
N SER A 156 5.26 -14.68 -1.08
CA SER A 156 6.59 -14.27 -1.53
C SER A 156 6.63 -14.04 -3.03
N LEU A 157 7.65 -13.33 -3.50
CA LEU A 157 7.87 -13.14 -4.93
C LEU A 157 8.07 -14.48 -5.63
N GLU A 158 8.90 -15.36 -5.09
CA GLU A 158 9.19 -16.68 -5.66
C GLU A 158 7.91 -17.52 -5.83
N GLU A 159 7.08 -17.62 -4.79
CA GLU A 159 5.82 -18.37 -4.85
C GLU A 159 4.83 -17.76 -5.84
N GLN A 160 4.68 -16.42 -5.83
CA GLN A 160 3.68 -15.75 -6.66
C GLN A 160 4.10 -15.60 -8.12
N GLN A 161 5.39 -15.59 -8.44
CA GLN A 161 5.87 -15.61 -9.82
C GLN A 161 5.51 -16.92 -10.52
N ALA A 162 5.67 -18.04 -9.83
CA ALA A 162 5.34 -19.37 -10.34
C ALA A 162 3.84 -19.66 -10.38
N THR A 163 3.02 -18.88 -9.65
CA THR A 163 1.58 -19.13 -9.49
C THR A 163 0.73 -18.32 -10.48
N PRO A 164 0.02 -18.97 -11.43
CA PRO A 164 -0.89 -18.30 -12.34
C PRO A 164 -2.02 -17.60 -11.58
N GLY A 165 -2.29 -16.35 -11.97
CA GLY A 165 -3.35 -15.57 -11.35
C GLY A 165 -3.04 -15.10 -9.93
N SER A 166 -1.78 -15.15 -9.46
CA SER A 166 -1.37 -14.54 -8.18
C SER A 166 -1.66 -13.02 -8.12
N LEU A 167 -1.59 -12.44 -6.93
CA LEU A 167 -1.75 -10.99 -6.76
C LEU A 167 -0.64 -10.26 -7.52
N TRP A 168 0.60 -10.74 -7.44
CA TRP A 168 1.74 -10.21 -8.18
C TRP A 168 1.49 -10.12 -9.70
N GLN A 169 1.01 -11.21 -10.30
CA GLN A 169 0.68 -11.23 -11.74
C GLN A 169 -0.44 -10.22 -12.07
N PHE A 170 -1.42 -10.08 -11.17
CA PHE A 170 -2.50 -9.12 -11.35
C PHE A 170 -2.02 -7.65 -11.32
N TYR A 171 -1.11 -7.30 -10.41
CA TYR A 171 -0.47 -5.98 -10.41
C TYR A 171 0.25 -5.70 -11.73
N ARG A 172 0.99 -6.68 -12.27
CA ARG A 172 1.66 -6.52 -13.58
C ARG A 172 0.68 -6.33 -14.74
N GLN A 173 -0.45 -7.04 -14.72
CA GLN A 173 -1.51 -6.86 -15.71
C GLN A 173 -2.10 -5.45 -15.64
N LEU A 174 -2.39 -4.94 -14.44
CA LEU A 174 -2.90 -3.58 -14.25
C LEU A 174 -1.91 -2.50 -14.71
N LEU A 175 -0.63 -2.65 -14.39
CA LEU A 175 0.42 -1.72 -14.84
C LEU A 175 0.59 -1.74 -16.37
N THR A 176 0.49 -2.92 -16.98
CA THR A 176 0.51 -3.06 -18.44
C THR A 176 -0.69 -2.35 -19.07
N LEU A 177 -1.89 -2.60 -18.53
CA LEU A 177 -3.13 -1.96 -18.97
C LEU A 177 -3.04 -0.43 -18.86
N ARG A 178 -2.58 0.12 -17.73
CA ARG A 178 -2.41 1.57 -17.56
C ARG A 178 -1.45 2.15 -18.59
N ARG A 179 -0.30 1.50 -18.81
CA ARG A 179 0.71 1.95 -19.78
C ARG A 179 0.18 1.96 -21.22
N GLU A 180 -0.65 0.99 -21.58
CA GLU A 180 -1.16 0.81 -22.95
C GLU A 180 -2.36 1.71 -23.28
N HIS A 181 -2.97 2.34 -22.28
CA HIS A 181 -4.12 3.22 -22.46
C HIS A 181 -3.86 4.59 -21.86
N ALA A 182 -3.56 5.58 -22.69
CA ALA A 182 -3.32 6.97 -22.26
C ALA A 182 -4.47 7.62 -21.46
N ALA A 183 -5.67 7.03 -21.50
CA ALA A 183 -6.82 7.47 -20.70
C ALA A 183 -6.77 7.05 -19.22
N LEU A 184 -5.86 6.12 -18.86
CA LEU A 184 -5.66 5.60 -17.50
C LEU A 184 -4.42 6.24 -16.86
#